data_AF-A0A1E4TQH1-F1
#
_entry.id   AF-A0A1E4TQH1-F1
#
_cell.length_a   1.000
_cell.length_b   1.000
_cell.length_c   1.000
_cell.angle_alpha   90.00
_cell.angle_beta   90.00
_cell.angle_gamma   90.00
#
_symmetry.space_group_name_H-M   'P 1'
#
loop_
_entity.id
_entity.type
_entity.pdbx_description
1 polymer ?
#
loop_
_entity_poly.entity_id
_entity_poly.type
_entity_poly.pdbx_seq_one_letter_code
_entity_poly.pdbx_strand_id
1 'polypeptide(L)'
;MKRSLGPINNQQLEFFNGVGNYLKENTTSENFIQTLLVLFIVNLFYSTFHQTAGIDISTIGFCWLGAISSYVVNHITQHRKIKVAIEKGEIQEDSIEAKVTVPPFENLYVSTLPILICYLLRKDLLVINLGMVFALMDSPDIINIFTSTAVMYNFQEKEDGLSCVTVPVLHYVIRTIIDYYVENSLNKPEKCLFATLFVNLVFAVNDETSDVVLVIFKYLIYWFAGLTITVTPLYWIYSDNSKNFWLRNLILICIYAIFIVGFYNGVVNSLTPILKNHPLSWLKIFITQSKTRFKIMEIWIGLFFTITPIFLKFSSSWQIDLKRKIWHFILFFTTLHPLIIDPELVKLAFVGLIGVFMIIETLRCTRLPPFGPQLANLLKPYQDHRDNQGPIVISYLFLLFGVALPIFWKNSVAGLICLGLGDSAASIIGRRIGSLPWFETKKTMEGTLAFLTFSIIGLYFYKYMGGDDYSFNSILMSSVFTAMLEAVSHANDNLLAPAYMFAMLEVTKNS
;
A
#
# COMPACT_ATOMS: atom_id res chain seq x y z
N MET A 1 -14.22 -17.20 52.35
CA MET A 1 -12.89 -17.75 52.04
C MET A 1 -12.11 -16.75 51.20
N LYS A 2 -11.21 -15.98 51.80
CA LYS A 2 -10.21 -15.17 51.08
C LYS A 2 -9.13 -16.13 50.58
N ARG A 3 -9.03 -16.38 49.27
CA ARG A 3 -7.85 -17.04 48.69
C ARG A 3 -6.71 -16.03 48.69
N SER A 4 -5.73 -16.22 49.57
CA SER A 4 -4.46 -15.49 49.54
C SER A 4 -3.73 -15.85 48.24
N LEU A 5 -3.45 -14.84 47.42
CA LEU A 5 -2.43 -14.95 46.37
C LEU A 5 -1.12 -15.31 47.08
N GLY A 6 -0.52 -16.45 46.73
CA GLY A 6 0.78 -16.86 47.27
C GLY A 6 1.88 -15.85 46.91
N PRO A 7 2.98 -15.81 47.67
CA PRO A 7 4.06 -14.86 47.42
C PRO A 7 4.64 -15.08 46.02
N ILE A 8 4.79 -13.98 45.27
CA ILE A 8 5.42 -13.97 43.94
C ILE A 8 6.84 -14.54 44.10
N ASN A 9 7.16 -15.62 43.39
CA ASN A 9 8.46 -16.26 43.47
C ASN A 9 9.55 -15.35 42.86
N ASN A 10 10.79 -15.37 43.37
CA ASN A 10 11.87 -14.46 42.93
C ASN A 10 12.12 -14.51 41.40
N GLN A 11 11.95 -15.68 40.77
CA GLN A 11 12.03 -15.81 39.30
C GLN A 11 10.90 -15.07 38.55
N GLN A 12 9.69 -15.03 39.11
CA GLN A 12 8.60 -14.26 38.52
C GLN A 12 8.86 -12.76 38.70
N LEU A 13 9.40 -12.35 39.85
CA LEU A 13 9.78 -10.97 40.11
C LEU A 13 10.93 -10.51 39.17
N GLU A 14 11.93 -11.35 38.94
CA GLU A 14 13.00 -11.10 37.97
C GLU A 14 12.49 -11.03 36.53
N PHE A 15 11.54 -11.89 36.15
CA PHE A 15 10.89 -11.80 34.85
C PHE A 15 10.08 -10.50 34.70
N PHE A 16 9.26 -10.14 35.68
CA PHE A 16 8.47 -8.90 35.64
C PHE A 16 9.35 -7.65 35.72
N ASN A 17 10.45 -7.67 36.48
CA ASN A 17 11.43 -6.59 36.50
C ASN A 17 12.23 -6.53 35.20
N GLY A 18 12.55 -7.68 34.58
CA GLY A 18 13.19 -7.76 33.27
C GLY A 18 12.29 -7.21 32.16
N VAL A 19 11.01 -7.58 32.15
CA VAL A 19 9.99 -7.00 31.25
C VAL A 19 9.80 -5.52 31.55
N GLY A 20 9.73 -5.11 32.82
CA GLY A 20 9.56 -3.72 33.23
C GLY A 20 10.74 -2.84 32.84
N ASN A 21 11.97 -3.31 33.01
CA ASN A 21 13.19 -2.61 32.58
C ASN A 21 13.31 -2.59 31.06
N TYR A 22 13.03 -3.70 30.38
CA TYR A 22 13.00 -3.76 28.92
C TYR A 22 11.96 -2.80 28.32
N LEU A 23 10.75 -2.76 28.90
CA LEU A 23 9.73 -1.79 28.51
C LEU A 23 10.24 -0.38 28.79
N LYS A 24 10.77 -0.08 29.96
CA LYS A 24 11.26 1.26 30.31
C LYS A 24 12.42 1.74 29.42
N GLU A 25 13.28 0.84 28.96
CA GLU A 25 14.40 1.15 28.07
C GLU A 25 14.00 1.25 26.58
N ASN A 26 12.86 0.66 26.19
CA ASN A 26 12.42 0.60 24.79
C ASN A 26 11.05 1.26 24.51
N THR A 27 10.33 1.77 25.51
CA THR A 27 9.07 2.51 25.34
C THR A 27 9.34 3.99 25.14
N THR A 28 9.59 4.37 23.89
CA THR A 28 9.48 5.77 23.47
C THR A 28 8.01 6.19 23.49
N SER A 29 7.73 7.49 23.61
CA SER A 29 6.36 8.02 23.51
C SER A 29 5.72 7.68 22.15
N GLU A 30 6.53 7.52 21.11
CA GLU A 30 6.12 7.03 19.80
C GLU A 30 5.62 5.59 19.85
N ASN A 31 6.41 4.67 20.42
CA ASN A 31 6.03 3.26 20.60
C ASN A 31 4.75 3.13 21.43
N PHE A 32 4.56 3.99 22.43
CA PHE A 32 3.33 4.03 23.23
C PHE A 32 2.10 4.40 22.39
N ILE A 33 2.18 5.45 21.57
CA ILE A 33 1.06 5.86 20.70
C ILE A 33 0.79 4.81 19.64
N GLN A 34 1.81 4.25 19.00
CA GLN A 34 1.63 3.17 18.04
C GLN A 34 0.99 1.94 18.68
N THR A 35 1.35 1.61 19.93
CA THR A 35 0.67 0.57 20.71
C THR A 35 -0.82 0.89 20.90
N LEU A 36 -1.15 2.13 21.25
CA LEU A 36 -2.55 2.57 21.39
C LEU A 36 -3.32 2.47 20.06
N LEU A 37 -2.70 2.82 18.94
CA LEU A 37 -3.31 2.71 17.61
C LEU A 37 -3.56 1.24 17.24
N VAL A 38 -2.61 0.35 17.51
CA VAL A 38 -2.81 -1.09 17.30
C VAL A 38 -3.91 -1.62 18.22
N LEU A 39 -3.92 -1.25 19.50
CA LEU A 39 -5.01 -1.60 20.43
C LEU A 39 -6.35 -1.04 19.98
N PHE A 40 -6.35 0.13 19.35
CA PHE A 40 -7.56 0.69 18.77
C PHE A 40 -8.03 -0.12 17.56
N ILE A 41 -7.14 -0.61 16.69
CA ILE A 41 -7.48 -1.58 15.65
C ILE A 41 -8.08 -2.85 16.28
N VAL A 42 -7.48 -3.39 17.35
CA VAL A 42 -8.04 -4.53 18.11
C VAL A 42 -9.46 -4.20 18.58
N ASN A 43 -9.68 -2.98 19.09
CA ASN A 43 -11.00 -2.54 19.54
C ASN A 43 -12.00 -2.36 18.39
N LEU A 44 -11.56 -1.91 17.22
CA LEU A 44 -12.42 -1.85 16.02
C LEU A 44 -12.86 -3.26 15.64
N PHE A 45 -11.94 -4.22 15.62
CA PHE A 45 -12.31 -5.63 15.54
C PHE A 45 -13.27 -5.97 16.69
N TYR A 46 -13.03 -5.70 17.97
CA TYR A 46 -14.03 -6.05 18.98
C TYR A 46 -15.44 -5.42 18.74
N SER A 47 -15.50 -4.13 18.37
CA SER A 47 -16.74 -3.36 18.21
C SER A 47 -17.56 -3.79 16.99
N THR A 48 -16.93 -4.02 15.84
CA THR A 48 -17.65 -4.49 14.64
C THR A 48 -18.20 -5.91 14.85
N PHE A 49 -17.63 -6.66 15.79
CA PHE A 49 -17.84 -8.10 15.94
C PHE A 49 -18.91 -8.45 16.94
N HIS A 50 -19.12 -7.62 17.96
CA HIS A 50 -20.26 -7.75 18.86
C HIS A 50 -21.60 -7.79 18.08
N GLN A 51 -21.62 -7.31 16.82
CA GLN A 51 -22.81 -7.30 15.98
C GLN A 51 -23.01 -8.57 15.14
N THR A 52 -22.04 -9.49 15.01
CA THR A 52 -22.17 -10.70 14.17
C THR A 52 -21.63 -11.97 14.85
N ALA A 53 -22.51 -12.96 15.10
CA ALA A 53 -22.15 -14.25 15.69
C ALA A 53 -21.77 -15.30 14.63
N GLY A 54 -20.68 -16.05 14.88
CA GLY A 54 -20.26 -17.25 14.11
C GLY A 54 -18.99 -17.05 13.28
N ILE A 55 -18.02 -17.97 13.40
CA ILE A 55 -16.75 -18.10 12.62
C ILE A 55 -15.69 -17.01 12.90
N ASP A 56 -16.13 -15.82 13.31
CA ASP A 56 -15.33 -14.59 13.29
C ASP A 56 -14.28 -14.47 14.41
N ILE A 57 -14.53 -15.01 15.62
CA ILE A 57 -13.63 -14.83 16.79
C ILE A 57 -12.33 -15.63 16.66
N SER A 58 -12.43 -16.89 16.22
CA SER A 58 -11.27 -17.76 16.06
C SER A 58 -10.36 -17.24 14.94
N THR A 59 -10.91 -16.87 13.80
CA THR A 59 -10.15 -16.31 12.67
C THR A 59 -9.31 -15.09 13.08
N ILE A 60 -9.84 -14.23 13.93
CA ILE A 60 -9.12 -13.03 14.39
C ILE A 60 -8.18 -13.30 15.54
N GLY A 61 -8.54 -14.22 16.44
CA GLY A 61 -7.59 -14.78 17.38
C GLY A 61 -6.33 -15.26 16.64
N PHE A 62 -6.49 -15.96 15.52
CA PHE A 62 -5.38 -16.41 14.70
C PHE A 62 -4.70 -15.28 13.90
N CYS A 63 -5.42 -14.25 13.46
CA CYS A 63 -4.82 -13.05 12.89
C CYS A 63 -3.84 -12.41 13.87
N TRP A 64 -4.29 -12.18 15.12
CA TRP A 64 -3.46 -11.61 16.16
C TRP A 64 -2.33 -12.55 16.58
N LEU A 65 -2.58 -13.86 16.67
CA LEU A 65 -1.51 -14.85 16.90
C LEU A 65 -0.48 -14.83 15.77
N GLY A 66 -0.89 -14.68 14.51
CA GLY A 66 0.00 -14.56 13.36
C GLY A 66 0.82 -13.28 13.39
N ALA A 67 0.18 -12.14 13.64
CA ALA A 67 0.83 -10.85 13.77
C ALA A 67 1.84 -10.83 14.94
N ILE A 68 1.42 -11.32 16.11
CA ILE A 68 2.25 -11.42 17.32
C ILE A 68 3.39 -12.42 17.10
N SER A 69 3.13 -13.59 16.51
CA SER A 69 4.17 -14.59 16.26
C SER A 69 5.20 -14.07 15.25
N SER A 70 4.78 -13.37 14.20
CA SER A 70 5.68 -12.67 13.28
C SER A 70 6.53 -11.63 14.01
N TYR A 71 5.92 -10.81 14.86
CA TYR A 71 6.64 -9.81 15.64
C TYR A 71 7.68 -10.42 16.58
N VAL A 72 7.29 -11.44 17.35
CA VAL A 72 8.16 -12.14 18.30
C VAL A 72 9.29 -12.87 17.59
N VAL A 73 8.99 -13.62 16.52
CA VAL A 73 10.01 -14.33 15.74
C VAL A 73 11.00 -13.36 15.12
N ASN A 74 10.54 -12.22 14.58
CA ASN A 74 11.43 -11.20 14.02
C ASN A 74 12.39 -10.66 15.09
N HIS A 75 11.89 -10.36 16.29
CA HIS A 75 12.72 -9.88 17.39
C HIS A 75 13.75 -10.92 17.84
N ILE A 76 13.34 -12.19 18.00
CA ILE A 76 14.25 -13.28 18.38
C ILE A 76 15.32 -13.51 17.30
N THR A 77 14.93 -13.52 16.03
CA THR A 77 15.85 -13.72 14.91
C THR A 77 16.85 -12.57 14.81
N GLN A 78 16.41 -11.32 15.01
CA GLN A 78 17.31 -10.16 15.04
C GLN A 78 18.34 -10.28 16.17
N HIS A 79 17.89 -10.62 17.38
CA HIS A 79 18.77 -10.83 18.53
C HIS A 79 19.80 -11.94 18.26
N ARG A 80 19.40 -13.04 17.60
CA ARG A 80 20.32 -14.12 17.23
C ARG A 80 21.32 -13.69 16.16
N LYS A 81 20.89 -12.96 15.13
CA LYS A 81 21.76 -12.46 14.06
C LYS A 81 22.84 -11.54 14.63
N ILE A 82 22.46 -10.58 15.48
CA ILE A 82 23.39 -9.66 16.12
C ILE A 82 24.38 -10.43 17.00
N LYS A 83 23.91 -11.36 17.83
CA LYS A 83 24.79 -12.18 18.68
C LYS A 83 25.82 -12.97 17.86
N VAL A 84 25.39 -13.61 16.77
CA VAL A 84 26.29 -14.34 15.87
C VAL A 84 27.29 -13.40 15.17
N ALA A 85 26.86 -12.20 14.77
CA ALA A 85 27.74 -11.21 14.16
C ALA A 85 28.81 -10.70 15.15
N ILE A 86 28.44 -10.50 16.42
CA ILE A 86 29.39 -10.17 17.50
C ILE A 86 30.37 -11.33 17.73
N GLU A 87 29.88 -12.57 17.81
CA GLU A 87 30.72 -13.77 17.98
C GLU A 87 31.71 -13.97 16.81
N LYS A 88 31.33 -13.56 15.60
CA LYS A 88 32.20 -13.57 14.41
C LYS A 88 33.14 -12.37 14.29
N GLY A 89 33.03 -11.38 15.19
CA GLY A 89 33.79 -10.13 15.14
C GLY A 89 33.38 -9.19 14.00
N GLU A 90 32.21 -9.40 13.39
CA GLU A 90 31.66 -8.54 12.33
C GLU A 90 31.12 -7.22 12.90
N ILE A 91 30.61 -7.25 14.15
CA ILE A 91 30.03 -6.10 14.85
C ILE A 91 30.66 -6.00 16.24
N GLN A 92 31.03 -4.79 16.67
CA GLN A 92 31.49 -4.54 18.04
C GLN A 92 30.33 -4.53 19.02
N GLU A 93 30.48 -5.17 20.19
CA GLU A 93 29.42 -5.34 21.19
C GLU A 93 28.85 -4.00 21.71
N ASP A 94 29.69 -2.95 21.80
CA ASP A 94 29.28 -1.61 22.23
C ASP A 94 28.78 -0.69 21.08
N SER A 95 28.73 -1.20 19.86
CA SER A 95 28.31 -0.41 18.70
C SER A 95 26.80 -0.19 18.67
N ILE A 96 26.36 0.89 18.00
CA ILE A 96 24.94 1.15 17.75
C ILE A 96 24.29 -0.01 16.98
N GLU A 97 25.06 -0.69 16.11
CA GLU A 97 24.62 -1.84 15.32
C GLU A 97 24.37 -3.10 16.17
N ALA A 98 24.96 -3.20 17.36
CA ALA A 98 24.72 -4.28 18.31
C ALA A 98 23.41 -4.11 19.11
N LYS A 99 22.74 -2.96 19.02
CA LYS A 99 21.52 -2.70 19.77
C LYS A 99 20.32 -3.42 19.12
N VAL A 100 19.74 -4.39 19.83
CA VAL A 100 18.52 -5.07 19.38
C VAL A 100 17.36 -4.08 19.43
N THR A 101 16.85 -3.72 18.26
CA THR A 101 15.69 -2.85 18.17
C THR A 101 14.40 -3.65 18.24
N VAL A 102 13.35 -2.99 18.71
CA VAL A 102 11.99 -3.51 18.60
C VAL A 102 11.61 -3.60 17.11
N PRO A 103 10.96 -4.68 16.64
CA PRO A 103 10.55 -4.76 15.23
C PRO A 103 9.60 -3.62 14.85
N PRO A 104 9.65 -3.17 13.58
CA PRO A 104 8.80 -2.10 13.08
C PRO A 104 7.31 -2.43 13.25
N PHE A 105 6.51 -1.48 13.75
CA PHE A 105 5.05 -1.62 13.87
C PHE A 105 4.37 -1.73 12.51
N GLU A 106 5.05 -1.34 11.43
CA GLU A 106 4.67 -1.58 10.04
C GLU A 106 4.31 -3.05 9.79
N ASN A 107 5.03 -3.98 10.43
CA ASN A 107 4.71 -5.41 10.37
C ASN A 107 3.31 -5.69 10.91
N LEU A 108 2.95 -5.06 12.04
CA LEU A 108 1.63 -5.21 12.64
C LEU A 108 0.56 -4.64 11.71
N TYR A 109 0.73 -3.41 11.24
CA TYR A 109 -0.25 -2.78 10.34
C TYR A 109 -0.44 -3.55 9.02
N VAL A 110 0.63 -4.00 8.36
CA VAL A 110 0.54 -4.78 7.12
C VAL A 110 -0.10 -6.14 7.35
N SER A 111 0.04 -6.72 8.55
CA SER A 111 -0.64 -7.97 8.89
C SER A 111 -2.13 -7.78 9.23
N THR A 112 -2.49 -6.71 9.94
CA THR A 112 -3.84 -6.55 10.50
C THR A 112 -4.79 -5.78 9.60
N LEU A 113 -4.31 -4.74 8.90
CA LEU A 113 -5.15 -3.83 8.15
C LEU A 113 -5.79 -4.47 6.90
N PRO A 114 -5.09 -5.30 6.09
CA PRO A 114 -5.74 -6.04 5.00
C PRO A 114 -6.85 -6.96 5.51
N ILE A 115 -6.67 -7.60 6.65
CA ILE A 115 -7.70 -8.45 7.27
C ILE A 115 -8.90 -7.65 7.73
N LEU A 116 -8.68 -6.49 8.38
CA LEU A 116 -9.76 -5.59 8.79
C LEU A 116 -10.56 -5.13 7.56
N ILE A 117 -9.89 -4.72 6.50
CA ILE A 117 -10.53 -4.26 5.27
C ILE A 117 -11.30 -5.40 4.60
N CYS A 118 -10.71 -6.59 4.48
CA CYS A 118 -11.40 -7.77 3.97
C CYS A 118 -12.63 -8.10 4.82
N TYR A 119 -12.54 -7.99 6.15
CA TYR A 119 -13.69 -8.21 7.02
C TYR A 119 -14.84 -7.22 6.75
N LEU A 120 -14.51 -5.93 6.57
CA LEU A 120 -15.49 -4.87 6.31
C LEU A 120 -16.14 -4.97 4.92
N LEU A 121 -15.45 -5.57 3.95
CA LEU A 121 -15.87 -5.60 2.55
C LEU A 121 -16.40 -6.96 2.09
N ARG A 122 -15.67 -8.03 2.39
CA ARG A 122 -15.79 -9.37 1.80
C ARG A 122 -15.31 -10.45 2.79
N LYS A 123 -16.18 -10.83 3.73
CA LYS A 123 -15.91 -11.86 4.76
C LYS A 123 -15.50 -13.22 4.17
N ASP A 124 -15.93 -13.52 2.95
CA ASP A 124 -15.58 -14.74 2.23
C ASP A 124 -14.09 -14.85 1.86
N LEU A 125 -13.36 -13.72 1.86
CA LEU A 125 -11.92 -13.67 1.55
C LEU A 125 -11.04 -13.59 2.81
N LEU A 126 -11.64 -13.70 4.00
CA LEU A 126 -10.96 -13.56 5.28
C LEU A 126 -9.88 -14.64 5.46
N VAL A 127 -10.20 -15.89 5.12
CA VAL A 127 -9.26 -17.03 5.23
C VAL A 127 -8.07 -16.87 4.28
N ILE A 128 -8.29 -16.34 3.07
CA ILE A 128 -7.22 -16.06 2.10
C ILE A 128 -6.25 -15.02 2.68
N ASN A 129 -6.77 -13.95 3.27
CA ASN A 129 -5.94 -12.89 3.85
C ASN A 129 -5.24 -13.32 5.14
N LEU A 130 -5.89 -14.15 5.96
CA LEU A 130 -5.28 -14.78 7.13
C LEU A 130 -4.04 -15.62 6.74
N GLY A 131 -4.14 -16.38 5.65
CA GLY A 131 -3.03 -17.18 5.15
C GLY A 131 -1.79 -16.36 4.77
N MET A 132 -1.93 -15.08 4.47
CA MET A 132 -0.81 -14.24 4.04
C MET A 132 -0.06 -13.55 5.20
N VAL A 133 -0.61 -13.55 6.42
CA VAL A 133 -0.02 -12.88 7.60
C VAL A 133 1.37 -13.41 7.94
N PHE A 134 1.54 -14.72 7.86
CA PHE A 134 2.80 -15.39 8.24
C PHE A 134 3.95 -15.12 7.26
N ALA A 135 3.69 -14.53 6.09
CA ALA A 135 4.73 -14.15 5.14
C ALA A 135 5.70 -13.09 5.69
N LEU A 136 5.32 -12.36 6.74
CA LEU A 136 6.17 -11.35 7.39
C LEU A 136 7.17 -11.94 8.39
N MET A 137 6.99 -13.19 8.82
CA MET A 137 7.90 -13.88 9.75
C MET A 137 9.31 -13.97 9.17
N ASP A 138 10.32 -13.64 9.97
CA ASP A 138 11.74 -13.78 9.65
C ASP A 138 12.21 -15.22 9.92
N SER A 139 11.59 -16.13 9.17
CA SER A 139 11.88 -17.56 9.09
C SER A 139 12.06 -17.98 7.63
N PRO A 140 12.69 -19.14 7.37
CA PRO A 140 12.78 -19.69 6.02
C PRO A 140 11.42 -19.74 5.33
N ASP A 141 11.36 -19.34 4.06
CA ASP A 141 10.10 -19.18 3.33
C ASP A 141 9.26 -20.45 3.27
N ILE A 142 9.91 -21.61 3.26
CA ILE A 142 9.23 -22.92 3.29
C ILE A 142 8.39 -23.08 4.57
N ILE A 143 8.90 -22.62 5.73
CA ILE A 143 8.19 -22.67 7.01
C ILE A 143 7.00 -21.71 6.98
N ASN A 144 7.18 -20.53 6.39
CA ASN A 144 6.09 -19.55 6.24
C ASN A 144 4.97 -20.11 5.35
N ILE A 145 5.31 -20.75 4.22
CA ILE A 145 4.34 -21.41 3.35
C ILE A 145 3.61 -22.53 4.10
N PHE A 146 4.33 -23.42 4.80
CA PHE A 146 3.69 -24.51 5.55
C PHE A 146 2.77 -24.01 6.65
N THR A 147 3.19 -23.00 7.42
CA THR A 147 2.37 -22.41 8.51
C THR A 147 1.13 -21.72 7.94
N SER A 148 1.28 -20.92 6.88
CA SER A 148 0.18 -20.31 6.14
C SER A 148 -0.82 -21.33 5.64
N THR A 149 -0.36 -22.40 4.98
CA THR A 149 -1.22 -23.48 4.47
C THR A 149 -1.94 -24.20 5.61
N ALA A 150 -1.25 -24.54 6.70
CA ALA A 150 -1.85 -25.20 7.85
C ALA A 150 -2.94 -24.32 8.48
N VAL A 151 -2.71 -23.02 8.62
CA VAL A 151 -3.71 -22.09 9.15
C VAL A 151 -4.92 -22.00 8.22
N MET A 152 -4.72 -21.81 6.92
CA MET A 152 -5.83 -21.77 5.97
C MET A 152 -6.68 -23.05 6.01
N TYR A 153 -6.04 -24.22 6.08
CA TYR A 153 -6.71 -25.51 6.14
C TYR A 153 -7.60 -25.67 7.38
N ASN A 154 -7.21 -25.10 8.52
CA ASN A 154 -8.01 -25.15 9.75
C ASN A 154 -9.28 -24.28 9.70
N PHE A 155 -9.32 -23.26 8.84
CA PHE A 155 -10.39 -22.28 8.79
C PHE A 155 -11.29 -22.38 7.56
N GLN A 156 -10.91 -23.22 6.59
CA GLN A 156 -11.68 -23.35 5.37
C GLN A 156 -12.93 -24.19 5.61
N GLU A 157 -14.11 -23.59 5.44
CA GLU A 157 -15.39 -24.29 5.53
C GLU A 157 -15.76 -25.06 4.24
N LYS A 158 -15.04 -24.85 3.14
CA LYS A 158 -15.29 -25.43 1.81
C LYS A 158 -14.16 -26.37 1.34
N GLU A 159 -14.52 -27.38 0.56
CA GLU A 159 -13.65 -28.46 0.03
C GLU A 159 -12.51 -28.02 -0.94
N ASP A 160 -12.27 -26.73 -1.16
CA ASP A 160 -11.20 -26.28 -2.08
C ASP A 160 -9.82 -26.22 -1.39
N GLY A 161 -9.33 -27.40 -0.99
CA GLY A 161 -8.00 -27.55 -0.37
C GLY A 161 -6.84 -27.12 -1.28
N LEU A 162 -7.08 -26.99 -2.59
CA LEU A 162 -6.06 -26.51 -3.53
C LEU A 162 -5.72 -25.04 -3.27
N SER A 163 -6.72 -24.21 -2.94
CA SER A 163 -6.52 -22.80 -2.59
C SER A 163 -5.65 -22.61 -1.33
N CYS A 164 -5.71 -23.52 -0.36
CA CYS A 164 -4.87 -23.48 0.86
C CYS A 164 -3.36 -23.58 0.56
N VAL A 165 -3.00 -24.20 -0.55
CA VAL A 165 -1.60 -24.34 -0.97
C VAL A 165 -1.24 -23.28 -2.01
N THR A 166 -2.12 -23.03 -2.98
CA THR A 166 -1.82 -22.09 -4.07
C THR A 166 -1.73 -20.65 -3.58
N VAL A 167 -2.52 -20.23 -2.60
CA VAL A 167 -2.47 -18.86 -2.05
C VAL A 167 -1.11 -18.53 -1.42
N PRO A 168 -0.59 -19.31 -0.45
CA PRO A 168 0.73 -19.01 0.15
C PRO A 168 1.88 -19.15 -0.84
N VAL A 169 1.82 -20.14 -1.74
CA VAL A 169 2.85 -20.33 -2.78
C VAL A 169 2.85 -19.16 -3.76
N LEU A 170 1.69 -18.72 -4.23
CA LEU A 170 1.58 -17.57 -5.12
C LEU A 170 2.06 -16.30 -4.43
N HIS A 171 1.69 -16.08 -3.17
CA HIS A 171 2.18 -14.94 -2.39
C HIS A 171 3.70 -14.91 -2.33
N TYR A 172 4.33 -16.05 -2.00
CA TYR A 172 5.78 -16.18 -2.00
C TYR A 172 6.39 -15.89 -3.37
N VAL A 173 5.88 -16.50 -4.45
CA VAL A 173 6.39 -16.30 -5.82
C VAL A 173 6.32 -14.82 -6.21
N ILE A 174 5.18 -14.17 -5.97
CA ILE A 174 5.00 -12.75 -6.29
C ILE A 174 5.92 -11.88 -5.45
N ARG A 175 6.07 -12.16 -4.15
CA ARG A 175 7.00 -11.43 -3.29
C ARG A 175 8.44 -11.56 -3.78
N THR A 176 8.87 -12.74 -4.22
CA THR A 176 10.20 -12.97 -4.79
C THR A 176 10.39 -12.23 -6.12
N ILE A 177 9.36 -12.17 -6.97
CA ILE A 177 9.38 -11.38 -8.20
C ILE A 177 9.52 -9.88 -7.87
N ILE A 178 8.74 -9.37 -6.91
CA ILE A 178 8.83 -7.98 -6.47
C ILE A 178 10.23 -7.69 -5.90
N ASP A 179 10.77 -8.60 -5.09
CA ASP A 179 12.11 -8.46 -4.52
C ASP A 179 13.18 -8.32 -5.61
N TYR A 180 13.10 -9.16 -6.66
CA TYR A 180 14.02 -9.11 -7.79
C TYR A 180 13.96 -7.81 -8.59
N TYR A 181 12.77 -7.31 -8.93
CA TYR A 181 12.64 -6.12 -9.80
C TYR A 181 12.73 -4.79 -9.04
N VAL A 182 12.30 -4.77 -7.78
CA VAL A 182 12.13 -3.53 -7.01
C VAL A 182 13.26 -3.33 -6.00
N GLU A 183 13.97 -4.40 -5.63
CA GLU A 183 15.13 -4.38 -4.72
C GLU A 183 14.83 -3.56 -3.45
N ASN A 184 15.69 -2.60 -3.11
CA ASN A 184 15.58 -1.76 -1.93
C ASN A 184 14.61 -0.56 -2.10
N SER A 185 13.92 -0.44 -3.24
CA SER A 185 12.91 0.62 -3.40
C SER A 185 11.70 0.38 -2.48
N LEU A 186 11.45 -0.87 -2.07
CA LEU A 186 10.43 -1.25 -1.10
C LEU A 186 11.07 -1.96 0.09
N ASN A 187 10.55 -1.72 1.29
CA ASN A 187 10.92 -2.52 2.47
C ASN A 187 10.17 -3.86 2.49
N LYS A 188 10.58 -4.79 3.37
CA LYS A 188 9.95 -6.13 3.49
C LYS A 188 8.41 -6.05 3.72
N PRO A 189 7.89 -5.21 4.63
CA PRO A 189 6.44 -5.03 4.79
C PRO A 189 5.72 -4.60 3.51
N GLU A 190 6.27 -3.65 2.77
CA GLU A 190 5.69 -3.17 1.51
C GLU A 190 5.67 -4.25 0.44
N LYS A 191 6.75 -5.02 0.29
CA LYS A 191 6.79 -6.17 -0.64
C LYS A 191 5.69 -7.18 -0.31
N CYS A 192 5.50 -7.48 0.98
CA CYS A 192 4.42 -8.35 1.45
C CYS A 192 3.04 -7.76 1.15
N LEU A 193 2.83 -6.46 1.37
CA LEU A 193 1.57 -5.77 1.09
C LEU A 193 1.21 -5.84 -0.41
N PHE A 194 2.14 -5.55 -1.31
CA PHE A 194 1.89 -5.65 -2.75
C PHE A 194 1.64 -7.09 -3.21
N ALA A 195 2.36 -8.07 -2.63
CA ALA A 195 2.07 -9.48 -2.89
C ALA A 195 0.65 -9.86 -2.42
N THR A 196 0.22 -9.37 -1.25
CA THR A 196 -1.15 -9.55 -0.75
C THR A 196 -2.20 -8.91 -1.65
N LEU A 197 -1.95 -7.69 -2.12
CA LEU A 197 -2.85 -7.02 -3.07
C LEU A 197 -2.94 -7.77 -4.40
N PHE A 198 -1.83 -8.30 -4.91
CA PHE A 198 -1.82 -9.10 -6.13
C PHE A 198 -2.58 -10.43 -5.97
N VAL A 199 -2.36 -11.15 -4.86
CA VAL A 199 -3.11 -12.38 -4.57
C VAL A 199 -4.60 -12.08 -4.43
N ASN A 200 -4.98 -10.99 -3.77
CA ASN A 200 -6.38 -10.56 -3.75
C ASN A 200 -6.90 -10.22 -5.15
N LEU A 201 -6.12 -9.57 -6.01
CA LEU A 201 -6.53 -9.32 -7.41
C LEU A 201 -6.79 -10.65 -8.16
N VAL A 202 -6.07 -11.72 -7.83
CA VAL A 202 -6.24 -13.04 -8.45
C VAL A 202 -7.46 -13.78 -7.93
N PHE A 203 -7.64 -13.84 -6.62
CA PHE A 203 -8.67 -14.68 -6.00
C PHE A 203 -9.98 -13.94 -5.68
N ALA A 204 -9.94 -12.62 -5.50
CA ALA A 204 -11.12 -11.81 -5.15
C ALA A 204 -11.89 -11.32 -6.39
N VAL A 205 -11.20 -11.07 -7.51
CA VAL A 205 -11.79 -10.48 -8.72
C VAL A 205 -12.17 -11.57 -9.71
N ASN A 206 -13.45 -11.92 -9.69
CA ASN A 206 -14.08 -12.87 -10.59
C ASN A 206 -14.58 -12.17 -11.87
N ASP A 207 -14.34 -12.78 -13.03
CA ASP A 207 -14.64 -12.20 -14.35
C ASP A 207 -16.12 -11.93 -14.61
N GLU A 208 -17.01 -12.69 -13.95
CA GLU A 208 -18.45 -12.60 -14.17
C GLU A 208 -19.17 -11.73 -13.14
N THR A 209 -18.69 -11.73 -11.88
CA THR A 209 -19.42 -11.13 -10.76
C THR A 209 -18.80 -9.84 -10.23
N SER A 210 -17.52 -9.61 -10.51
CA SER A 210 -16.83 -8.41 -10.02
C SER A 210 -17.05 -7.21 -10.95
N ASP A 211 -16.79 -6.04 -10.39
CA ASP A 211 -16.76 -4.79 -11.14
C ASP A 211 -15.87 -4.92 -12.39
N VAL A 212 -16.43 -4.56 -13.56
CA VAL A 212 -15.75 -4.67 -14.85
C VAL A 212 -14.43 -3.90 -14.87
N VAL A 213 -14.33 -2.77 -14.15
CA VAL A 213 -13.11 -1.97 -14.06
C VAL A 213 -12.01 -2.72 -13.31
N LEU A 214 -12.35 -3.47 -12.26
CA LEU A 214 -11.40 -4.31 -11.54
C LEU A 214 -10.96 -5.51 -12.40
N VAL A 215 -11.87 -6.07 -13.20
CA VAL A 215 -11.55 -7.13 -14.17
C VAL A 215 -10.58 -6.60 -15.24
N ILE A 216 -10.82 -5.40 -15.77
CA ILE A 216 -9.88 -4.72 -16.68
C ILE A 216 -8.52 -4.54 -15.99
N PHE A 217 -8.50 -4.03 -14.76
CA PHE A 217 -7.25 -3.84 -14.00
C PHE A 217 -6.48 -5.15 -13.83
N LYS A 218 -7.17 -6.23 -13.46
CA LYS A 218 -6.60 -7.58 -13.31
C LYS A 218 -5.83 -8.00 -14.57
N TYR A 219 -6.46 -7.97 -15.73
CA TYR A 219 -5.82 -8.42 -16.97
C TYR A 219 -4.72 -7.48 -17.44
N LEU A 220 -4.84 -6.16 -17.24
CA LEU A 220 -3.77 -5.22 -17.55
C LEU A 220 -2.51 -5.52 -16.71
N ILE A 221 -2.67 -5.76 -15.41
CA ILE A 221 -1.56 -6.12 -14.51
C ILE A 221 -0.95 -7.47 -14.88
N TYR A 222 -1.78 -8.48 -15.20
CA TYR A 222 -1.29 -9.82 -15.59
C TYR A 222 -0.41 -9.77 -16.84
N TRP A 223 -0.91 -9.13 -17.89
CA TRP A 223 -0.18 -9.04 -19.16
C TRP A 223 1.06 -8.17 -19.03
N PHE A 224 0.99 -7.07 -18.28
CA PHE A 224 2.15 -6.24 -18.00
C PHE A 224 3.24 -7.03 -17.25
N ALA A 225 2.89 -7.70 -16.16
CA ALA A 225 3.84 -8.45 -15.34
C ALA A 225 4.45 -9.64 -16.11
N GLY A 226 3.61 -10.44 -16.76
CA GLY A 226 4.06 -11.59 -17.54
C GLY A 226 4.99 -11.21 -18.69
N LEU A 227 4.70 -10.13 -19.42
CA LEU A 227 5.54 -9.68 -20.52
C LEU A 227 6.83 -9.02 -20.02
N THR A 228 6.80 -8.31 -18.89
CA THR A 228 8.01 -7.76 -18.25
C THR A 228 8.98 -8.90 -17.92
N ILE A 229 8.48 -9.99 -17.31
CA ILE A 229 9.29 -11.18 -17.03
C ILE A 229 9.82 -11.80 -18.33
N THR A 230 8.97 -11.91 -19.35
CA THR A 230 9.31 -12.52 -20.65
C THR A 230 10.43 -11.77 -21.37
N VAL A 231 10.43 -10.44 -21.35
CA VAL A 231 11.44 -9.62 -22.04
C VAL A 231 12.70 -9.38 -21.22
N THR A 232 12.71 -9.69 -19.93
CA THR A 232 13.85 -9.43 -19.03
C THR A 232 15.15 -10.11 -19.47
N PRO A 233 15.18 -11.39 -19.89
CA PRO A 233 16.40 -12.00 -20.43
C PRO A 233 16.95 -11.26 -21.66
N LEU A 234 16.06 -10.80 -22.56
CA LEU A 234 16.46 -10.02 -23.74
C LEU A 234 17.02 -8.66 -23.33
N TYR A 235 16.45 -8.01 -22.30
CA TYR A 235 16.97 -6.77 -21.76
C TYR A 235 18.39 -6.94 -21.21
N TRP A 236 18.68 -8.03 -20.49
CA TRP A 236 20.04 -8.30 -20.01
C TRP A 236 21.02 -8.48 -21.18
N ILE A 237 20.65 -9.25 -22.21
CA ILE A 237 21.48 -9.41 -23.42
C ILE A 237 21.68 -8.07 -24.13
N TYR A 238 20.64 -7.22 -24.21
CA TYR A 238 20.74 -5.87 -24.76
C TYR A 238 21.71 -4.99 -23.97
N SER A 239 21.65 -5.06 -22.63
CA SER A 239 22.47 -4.23 -21.74
C SER A 239 23.95 -4.59 -21.80
N ASP A 240 24.28 -5.88 -22.00
CA ASP A 240 25.65 -6.38 -22.05
C ASP A 240 26.31 -6.14 -23.43
N ASN A 241 25.54 -6.26 -24.52
CA ASN A 241 26.04 -6.17 -25.90
C ASN A 241 26.23 -4.74 -26.43
N SER A 242 26.97 -3.91 -25.70
CA SER A 242 27.20 -2.49 -26.04
C SER A 242 27.97 -2.25 -27.34
N LYS A 243 28.73 -3.23 -27.85
CA LYS A 243 29.67 -3.04 -28.98
C LYS A 243 29.09 -3.29 -30.37
N ASN A 244 28.08 -4.17 -30.52
CA ASN A 244 27.51 -4.49 -31.83
C ASN A 244 26.21 -3.73 -32.08
N PHE A 245 26.30 -2.64 -32.84
CA PHE A 245 25.18 -1.74 -33.13
C PHE A 245 23.96 -2.46 -33.72
N TRP A 246 24.17 -3.33 -34.72
CA TRP A 246 23.08 -4.02 -35.42
C TRP A 246 22.37 -5.02 -34.52
N LEU A 247 23.13 -5.85 -33.80
CA LEU A 247 22.57 -6.81 -32.86
C LEU A 247 21.80 -6.12 -31.73
N ARG A 248 22.36 -5.04 -31.16
CA ARG A 248 21.72 -4.26 -30.10
C ARG A 248 20.38 -3.66 -30.55
N ASN A 249 20.32 -3.08 -31.75
CA ASN A 249 19.08 -2.53 -32.29
C ASN A 249 18.06 -3.62 -32.63
N LEU A 250 18.51 -4.78 -33.13
CA LEU A 250 17.64 -5.92 -33.36
C LEU A 250 16.98 -6.39 -32.05
N ILE A 251 17.78 -6.60 -30.99
CA ILE A 251 17.25 -7.00 -29.68
C ILE A 251 16.28 -5.96 -29.12
N LEU A 252 16.60 -4.67 -29.27
CA LEU A 252 15.72 -3.59 -28.85
C LEU A 252 14.36 -3.64 -29.56
N ILE A 253 14.36 -3.83 -30.89
CA ILE A 253 13.13 -4.00 -31.67
C ILE A 253 12.37 -5.24 -31.19
N CYS A 254 13.06 -6.35 -30.91
CA CYS A 254 12.43 -7.56 -30.37
C CYS A 254 11.78 -7.32 -29.00
N ILE A 255 12.46 -6.62 -28.07
CA ILE A 255 11.89 -6.27 -26.75
C ILE A 255 10.59 -5.48 -26.94
N TYR A 256 10.63 -4.41 -27.76
CA TYR A 256 9.43 -3.60 -28.01
C TYR A 256 8.33 -4.37 -28.73
N ALA A 257 8.67 -5.17 -29.74
CA ALA A 257 7.69 -5.95 -30.50
C ALA A 257 7.01 -6.99 -29.60
N ILE A 258 7.78 -7.76 -28.83
CA ILE A 258 7.23 -8.77 -27.90
C ILE A 258 6.34 -8.09 -26.86
N PHE A 259 6.80 -7.00 -26.26
CA PHE A 259 6.03 -6.31 -25.23
C PHE A 259 4.76 -5.67 -25.82
N ILE A 260 4.85 -4.86 -26.87
CA ILE A 260 3.69 -4.12 -27.40
C ILE A 260 2.68 -5.05 -28.06
N VAL A 261 3.14 -5.95 -28.94
CA VAL A 261 2.25 -6.88 -29.66
C VAL A 261 1.68 -7.92 -28.69
N GLY A 262 2.52 -8.45 -27.80
CA GLY A 262 2.08 -9.38 -26.76
C GLY A 262 1.05 -8.75 -25.82
N PHE A 263 1.28 -7.50 -25.40
CA PHE A 263 0.37 -6.80 -24.48
C PHE A 263 -0.96 -6.51 -25.17
N TYR A 264 -0.92 -5.97 -26.39
CA TYR A 264 -2.13 -5.71 -27.17
C TYR A 264 -2.95 -6.99 -27.39
N ASN A 265 -2.33 -8.05 -27.92
CA ASN A 265 -3.03 -9.30 -28.20
C ASN A 265 -3.53 -9.97 -26.92
N GLY A 266 -2.73 -9.97 -25.86
CA GLY A 266 -3.11 -10.54 -24.57
C GLY A 266 -4.33 -9.84 -23.98
N VAL A 267 -4.29 -8.51 -23.91
CA VAL A 267 -5.41 -7.70 -23.40
C VAL A 267 -6.66 -7.88 -24.26
N VAL A 268 -6.54 -7.84 -25.58
CA VAL A 268 -7.68 -8.04 -26.49
C VAL A 268 -8.28 -9.43 -26.33
N ASN A 269 -7.46 -10.48 -26.30
CA ASN A 269 -7.93 -11.86 -26.18
C ASN A 269 -8.60 -12.13 -24.83
N SER A 270 -8.06 -11.58 -23.74
CA SER A 270 -8.63 -11.76 -22.40
C SER A 270 -9.91 -10.94 -22.19
N LEU A 271 -9.96 -9.69 -22.67
CA LEU A 271 -11.08 -8.79 -22.35
C LEU A 271 -12.21 -8.80 -23.38
N THR A 272 -11.99 -9.18 -24.64
CA THR A 272 -13.06 -9.18 -25.65
C THR A 272 -14.24 -10.09 -25.28
N PRO A 273 -14.02 -11.32 -24.76
CA PRO A 273 -15.14 -12.18 -24.31
C PRO A 273 -15.96 -11.55 -23.18
N ILE A 274 -15.29 -10.83 -22.27
CA ILE A 274 -15.89 -10.21 -21.07
C ILE A 274 -16.65 -8.94 -21.45
N LEU A 275 -16.02 -8.05 -22.21
CA LEU A 275 -16.59 -6.78 -22.64
C LEU A 275 -17.60 -6.92 -23.79
N LYS A 276 -17.67 -8.11 -24.41
CA LYS A 276 -18.47 -8.42 -25.61
C LYS A 276 -18.18 -7.49 -26.79
N ASN A 277 -17.03 -6.82 -26.77
CA ASN A 277 -16.57 -5.88 -27.76
C ASN A 277 -15.05 -5.73 -27.64
N HIS A 278 -14.41 -5.23 -28.69
CA HIS A 278 -12.99 -4.89 -28.64
C HIS A 278 -12.72 -3.85 -27.54
N PRO A 279 -11.69 -3.99 -26.68
CA PRO A 279 -11.51 -3.14 -25.49
C PRO A 279 -11.43 -1.63 -25.79
N LEU A 280 -10.74 -1.23 -26.86
CA LEU A 280 -10.68 0.18 -27.27
C LEU A 280 -12.03 0.71 -27.77
N SER A 281 -12.81 -0.14 -28.44
CA SER A 281 -14.16 0.22 -28.91
C SER A 281 -15.10 0.34 -27.72
N TRP A 282 -15.01 -0.59 -26.76
CA TRP A 282 -15.74 -0.53 -25.50
C TRP A 282 -15.43 0.76 -24.73
N LEU A 283 -14.14 1.12 -24.58
CA LEU A 283 -13.73 2.35 -23.89
C LEU A 283 -14.30 3.60 -24.57
N LYS A 284 -14.23 3.65 -25.91
CA LYS A 284 -14.81 4.75 -26.68
C LYS A 284 -16.31 4.87 -26.42
N ILE A 285 -17.05 3.77 -26.53
CA ILE A 285 -18.50 3.74 -26.28
C ILE A 285 -18.80 4.16 -24.83
N PHE A 286 -18.06 3.61 -23.86
CA PHE A 286 -18.21 3.90 -22.43
C PHE A 286 -18.10 5.40 -22.12
N ILE A 287 -17.18 6.10 -22.78
CA ILE A 287 -16.97 7.55 -22.64
C ILE A 287 -18.05 8.32 -23.41
N THR A 288 -18.31 7.99 -24.67
CA THR A 288 -19.19 8.79 -25.54
C THR A 288 -20.68 8.61 -25.26
N GLN A 289 -21.09 7.52 -24.62
CA GLN A 289 -22.49 7.25 -24.30
C GLN A 289 -23.06 8.21 -23.23
N SER A 290 -22.20 8.79 -22.39
CA SER A 290 -22.60 9.73 -21.33
C SER A 290 -22.02 11.11 -21.60
N LYS A 291 -22.89 12.11 -21.71
CA LYS A 291 -22.48 13.52 -21.82
C LYS A 291 -21.63 13.95 -20.62
N THR A 292 -21.95 13.46 -19.43
CA THR A 292 -21.20 13.71 -18.20
C THR A 292 -19.77 13.16 -18.30
N ARG A 293 -19.61 11.90 -18.72
CA ARG A 293 -18.28 11.28 -18.87
C ARG A 293 -17.45 12.00 -19.91
N PHE A 294 -18.04 12.29 -21.07
CA PHE A 294 -17.36 13.02 -22.12
C PHE A 294 -16.90 14.40 -21.63
N LYS A 295 -17.74 15.12 -20.88
CA LYS A 295 -17.39 16.43 -20.33
C LYS A 295 -16.28 16.37 -19.28
N ILE A 296 -16.31 15.38 -18.39
CA ILE A 296 -15.23 15.15 -17.41
C ILE A 296 -13.91 14.89 -18.14
N MET A 297 -13.91 14.01 -19.15
CA MET A 297 -12.72 13.71 -19.95
C MET A 297 -12.19 14.94 -20.69
N GLU A 298 -13.06 15.74 -21.30
CA GLU A 298 -12.68 17.00 -21.95
C GLU A 298 -12.01 17.96 -20.95
N ILE A 299 -12.58 18.13 -19.75
CA ILE A 299 -12.02 18.97 -18.70
C ILE A 299 -10.65 18.44 -18.25
N TRP A 300 -10.52 17.14 -17.97
CA TRP A 300 -9.25 16.55 -17.54
C TRP A 300 -8.16 16.69 -18.59
N ILE A 301 -8.48 16.45 -19.87
CA ILE A 301 -7.53 16.64 -20.97
C ILE A 301 -7.12 18.12 -21.06
N GLY A 302 -8.08 19.05 -20.99
CA GLY A 302 -7.79 20.49 -20.99
C GLY A 302 -6.91 20.92 -19.80
N LEU A 303 -7.19 20.43 -18.60
CA LEU A 303 -6.39 20.69 -17.41
C LEU A 303 -4.99 20.09 -17.52
N PHE A 304 -4.85 18.87 -18.06
CA PHE A 304 -3.53 18.26 -18.27
C PHE A 304 -2.64 19.10 -19.20
N PHE A 305 -3.18 19.54 -20.33
CA PHE A 305 -2.44 20.35 -21.31
C PHE A 305 -2.21 21.80 -20.88
N THR A 306 -2.92 22.30 -19.87
CA THR A 306 -2.72 23.65 -19.32
C THR A 306 -1.84 23.65 -18.08
N ILE A 307 -2.17 22.83 -17.07
CA ILE A 307 -1.46 22.78 -15.79
C ILE A 307 -0.04 22.23 -15.95
N THR A 308 0.15 21.14 -16.70
CA THR A 308 1.47 20.48 -16.79
C THR A 308 2.55 21.39 -17.36
N PRO A 309 2.35 22.08 -18.51
CA PRO A 309 3.38 22.98 -19.04
C PRO A 309 3.64 24.19 -18.13
N ILE A 310 2.59 24.77 -17.53
CA ILE A 310 2.71 25.86 -16.57
C ILE A 310 3.55 25.40 -15.37
N PHE A 311 3.21 24.24 -14.79
CA PHE A 311 3.91 23.67 -13.67
C PHE A 311 5.38 23.42 -14.00
N LEU A 312 5.70 22.78 -15.13
CA LEU A 312 7.08 22.52 -15.54
C LEU A 312 7.89 23.81 -15.76
N LYS A 313 7.25 24.87 -16.24
CA LYS A 313 7.90 26.18 -16.46
C LYS A 313 8.25 26.89 -15.15
N PHE A 314 7.35 26.87 -14.17
CA PHE A 314 7.49 27.66 -12.93
C PHE A 314 8.07 26.89 -11.75
N SER A 315 8.00 25.56 -11.76
CA SER A 315 8.40 24.75 -10.61
C SER A 315 9.91 24.60 -10.44
N SER A 316 10.75 24.98 -11.40
CA SER A 316 12.19 24.68 -11.39
C SER A 316 12.90 25.06 -10.09
N SER A 317 12.57 26.22 -9.51
CA SER A 317 13.15 26.76 -8.26
C SER A 317 12.44 26.31 -6.98
N TRP A 318 11.33 25.58 -7.07
CA TRP A 318 10.56 25.17 -5.89
C TRP A 318 11.20 23.98 -5.17
N GLN A 319 11.01 23.95 -3.85
CA GLN A 319 11.37 22.80 -3.02
C GLN A 319 10.59 21.54 -3.46
N ILE A 320 11.23 20.38 -3.34
CA ILE A 320 10.69 19.08 -3.79
C ILE A 320 9.32 18.80 -3.17
N ASP A 321 9.17 19.07 -1.87
CA ASP A 321 7.92 18.77 -1.17
C ASP A 321 6.77 19.66 -1.62
N LEU A 322 7.04 20.94 -1.91
CA LEU A 322 6.03 21.84 -2.49
C LEU A 322 5.59 21.34 -3.86
N LYS A 323 6.54 20.94 -4.73
CA LYS A 323 6.25 20.34 -6.03
C LYS A 323 5.31 19.14 -5.88
N ARG A 324 5.62 18.23 -4.95
CA ARG A 324 4.82 17.03 -4.68
C ARG A 324 3.42 17.39 -4.17
N LYS A 325 3.30 18.26 -3.16
CA LYS A 325 1.99 18.61 -2.59
C LYS A 325 1.08 19.35 -3.58
N ILE A 326 1.65 20.11 -4.53
CA ILE A 326 0.85 20.69 -5.61
C ILE A 326 0.18 19.60 -6.46
N TRP A 327 0.88 18.52 -6.80
CA TRP A 327 0.27 17.38 -7.50
C TRP A 327 -0.78 16.66 -6.65
N HIS A 328 -0.63 16.61 -5.32
CA HIS A 328 -1.65 16.04 -4.43
C HIS A 328 -2.92 16.89 -4.44
N PHE A 329 -2.81 18.23 -4.38
CA PHE A 329 -3.96 19.12 -4.49
C PHE A 329 -4.61 19.07 -5.88
N ILE A 330 -3.82 19.03 -6.96
CA ILE A 330 -4.35 18.89 -8.31
C ILE A 330 -5.18 17.60 -8.37
N LEU A 331 -4.62 16.47 -7.93
CA LEU A 331 -5.33 15.20 -7.89
C LEU A 331 -6.63 15.30 -7.09
N PHE A 332 -6.61 15.93 -5.91
CA PHE A 332 -7.80 16.16 -5.10
C PHE A 332 -8.89 16.92 -5.87
N PHE A 333 -8.58 18.10 -6.40
CA PHE A 333 -9.56 18.97 -7.05
C PHE A 333 -10.06 18.40 -8.37
N THR A 334 -9.21 17.70 -9.13
CA THR A 334 -9.63 17.09 -10.40
C THR A 334 -10.50 15.85 -10.19
N THR A 335 -10.40 15.18 -9.04
CA THR A 335 -11.02 13.87 -8.84
C THR A 335 -12.25 13.92 -7.93
N LEU A 336 -12.30 14.80 -6.92
CA LEU A 336 -13.36 14.78 -5.91
C LEU A 336 -14.77 14.84 -6.51
N HIS A 337 -15.04 15.83 -7.36
CA HIS A 337 -16.38 15.98 -7.94
C HIS A 337 -16.71 14.86 -8.94
N PRO A 338 -15.83 14.49 -9.88
CA PRO A 338 -16.01 13.29 -10.71
C PRO A 338 -16.29 12.01 -9.94
N LEU A 339 -15.68 11.81 -8.76
CA LEU A 339 -15.89 10.62 -7.94
C LEU A 339 -17.33 10.55 -7.40
N ILE A 340 -17.94 11.70 -7.09
CA ILE A 340 -19.33 11.77 -6.62
C ILE A 340 -20.31 11.47 -7.76
N ILE A 341 -20.06 12.01 -8.97
CA ILE A 341 -21.02 11.93 -10.09
C ILE A 341 -20.86 10.69 -10.97
N ASP A 342 -19.65 10.16 -11.13
CA ASP A 342 -19.37 8.98 -11.96
C ASP A 342 -18.13 8.22 -11.43
N PRO A 343 -18.28 7.46 -10.33
CA PRO A 343 -17.18 6.72 -9.73
C PRO A 343 -16.57 5.67 -10.66
N GLU A 344 -17.36 5.08 -11.56
CA GLU A 344 -16.89 4.12 -12.56
C GLU A 344 -15.87 4.73 -13.52
N LEU A 345 -16.14 5.94 -14.02
CA LEU A 345 -15.16 6.68 -14.82
C LEU A 345 -13.88 6.96 -14.03
N VAL A 346 -14.00 7.35 -12.76
CA VAL A 346 -12.84 7.64 -11.91
C VAL A 346 -12.00 6.39 -11.66
N LYS A 347 -12.61 5.24 -11.32
CA LYS A 347 -11.90 3.96 -11.20
C LYS A 347 -11.13 3.65 -12.48
N LEU A 348 -11.79 3.75 -13.63
CA LEU A 348 -11.20 3.43 -14.92
C LEU A 348 -10.04 4.39 -15.26
N ALA A 349 -10.17 5.66 -14.89
CA ALA A 349 -9.09 6.64 -15.03
C ALA A 349 -7.89 6.29 -14.15
N PHE A 350 -8.09 5.85 -12.89
CA PHE A 350 -6.99 5.38 -12.03
C PHE A 350 -6.32 4.12 -12.57
N VAL A 351 -7.09 3.16 -13.11
CA VAL A 351 -6.55 1.98 -13.80
C VAL A 351 -5.64 2.40 -14.95
N GLY A 352 -6.09 3.34 -15.79
CA GLY A 352 -5.29 3.89 -16.87
C GLY A 352 -4.05 4.64 -16.37
N LEU A 353 -4.19 5.46 -15.32
CA LEU A 353 -3.11 6.26 -14.75
C LEU A 353 -2.00 5.38 -14.16
N ILE A 354 -2.37 4.35 -13.38
CA ILE A 354 -1.43 3.35 -12.86
C ILE A 354 -0.69 2.69 -14.01
N GLY A 355 -1.39 2.26 -15.07
CA GLY A 355 -0.78 1.65 -16.25
C GLY A 355 0.22 2.57 -16.96
N VAL A 356 -0.14 3.85 -17.17
CA VAL A 356 0.74 4.84 -17.79
C VAL A 356 1.99 5.07 -16.93
N PHE A 357 1.84 5.23 -15.62
CA PHE A 357 2.98 5.44 -14.72
C PHE A 357 3.87 4.20 -14.61
N MET A 358 3.32 2.98 -14.68
CA MET A 358 4.11 1.75 -14.74
C MET A 358 4.94 1.66 -16.03
N ILE A 359 4.37 2.05 -17.19
CA ILE A 359 5.10 2.09 -18.47
C ILE A 359 6.20 3.16 -18.43
N ILE A 360 5.87 4.38 -17.99
CA ILE A 360 6.83 5.46 -17.82
C ILE A 360 7.98 4.99 -16.94
N GLU A 361 7.65 4.34 -15.83
CA GLU A 361 8.64 3.91 -14.86
C GLU A 361 9.54 2.80 -15.39
N THR A 362 8.97 1.84 -16.11
CA THR A 362 9.74 0.78 -16.78
C THR A 362 10.71 1.37 -17.80
N LEU A 363 10.26 2.33 -18.61
CA LEU A 363 11.13 3.01 -19.58
C LEU A 363 12.21 3.84 -18.87
N ARG A 364 11.87 4.52 -17.76
CA ARG A 364 12.79 5.33 -16.97
C ARG A 364 13.89 4.48 -16.34
N CYS A 365 13.54 3.38 -15.67
CA CYS A 365 14.48 2.53 -14.94
C CYS A 365 15.36 1.71 -15.89
N THR A 366 14.82 1.20 -16.99
CA THR A 366 15.58 0.45 -18.01
C THR A 366 16.39 1.33 -18.96
N ARG A 367 16.09 2.64 -19.00
CA ARG A 367 16.70 3.62 -19.92
C ARG A 367 16.63 3.22 -21.40
N LEU A 368 15.62 2.45 -21.80
CA LEU A 368 15.44 2.05 -23.20
C LEU A 368 15.12 3.27 -24.10
N PRO A 369 15.80 3.43 -25.25
CA PRO A 369 15.56 4.54 -26.17
C PRO A 369 14.26 4.35 -26.98
N PRO A 370 13.60 5.45 -27.42
CA PRO A 370 14.11 6.82 -27.41
C PRO A 370 13.85 7.58 -26.10
N PHE A 371 12.86 7.17 -25.31
CA PHE A 371 12.33 7.99 -24.22
C PHE A 371 12.99 7.77 -22.85
N GLY A 372 13.56 6.58 -22.59
CA GLY A 372 14.05 6.22 -21.26
C GLY A 372 15.04 7.23 -20.64
N PRO A 373 16.12 7.63 -21.34
CA PRO A 373 17.05 8.64 -20.82
C PRO A 373 16.41 10.01 -20.57
N GLN A 374 15.47 10.41 -21.44
CA GLN A 374 14.76 11.68 -21.33
C GLN A 374 13.84 11.69 -20.09
N LEU A 375 13.09 10.59 -19.89
CA LEU A 375 12.24 10.39 -18.70
C LEU A 375 13.08 10.38 -17.42
N ALA A 376 14.24 9.70 -17.43
CA ALA A 376 15.13 9.67 -16.28
C ALA A 376 15.62 11.08 -15.89
N ASN A 377 15.98 11.90 -16.86
CA ASN A 377 16.40 13.28 -16.61
C ASN A 377 15.25 14.19 -16.19
N LEU A 378 14.07 14.03 -16.80
CA LEU A 378 12.87 14.82 -16.49
C LEU A 378 12.37 14.58 -15.06
N LEU A 379 12.42 13.32 -14.60
CA LEU A 379 11.88 12.92 -13.29
C LEU A 379 12.90 13.04 -12.14
N LYS A 380 14.20 13.12 -12.44
CA LYS A 380 15.27 13.26 -11.45
C LYS A 380 15.03 14.37 -10.39
N PRO A 381 14.53 15.57 -10.73
CA PRO A 381 14.30 16.65 -9.75
C PRO A 381 13.17 16.38 -8.76
N TYR A 382 12.40 15.30 -8.94
CA TYR A 382 11.26 14.93 -8.08
C TYR A 382 11.57 13.76 -7.15
N GLN A 383 12.76 13.17 -7.26
CA GLN A 383 13.18 12.03 -6.45
C GLN A 383 13.69 12.51 -5.09
N ASP A 384 13.21 11.90 -4.02
CA ASP A 384 13.73 12.11 -2.67
C ASP A 384 14.79 11.06 -2.30
N HIS A 385 15.27 11.09 -1.04
CA HIS A 385 16.27 10.12 -0.58
C HIS A 385 15.78 8.67 -0.68
N ARG A 386 14.47 8.45 -0.52
CA ARG A 386 13.85 7.13 -0.56
C ARG A 386 13.75 6.61 -1.99
N ASP A 387 13.36 7.47 -2.93
CA ASP A 387 13.30 7.14 -4.36
C ASP A 387 14.68 6.81 -4.97
N ASN A 388 15.77 7.08 -4.26
CA ASN A 388 17.14 6.74 -4.64
C ASN A 388 17.67 5.45 -3.98
N GLN A 389 16.88 4.77 -3.14
CA GLN A 389 17.31 3.55 -2.46
C GLN A 389 17.30 2.32 -3.38
N GLY A 390 16.54 2.36 -4.48
CA GLY A 390 16.49 1.26 -5.43
C GLY A 390 16.17 1.75 -6.85
N PRO A 391 15.99 0.81 -7.80
CA PRO A 391 15.81 1.15 -9.20
C PRO A 391 14.49 1.87 -9.50
N ILE A 392 13.48 1.73 -8.64
CA ILE A 392 12.12 2.22 -8.86
C ILE A 392 11.81 3.46 -8.02
N VAL A 393 11.20 4.48 -8.65
CA VAL A 393 10.63 5.64 -7.97
C VAL A 393 9.23 5.29 -7.49
N ILE A 394 9.08 5.21 -6.18
CA ILE A 394 7.87 4.71 -5.52
C ILE A 394 6.92 5.84 -5.12
N SER A 395 7.42 7.06 -4.95
CA SER A 395 6.65 8.21 -4.42
C SER A 395 5.33 8.46 -5.14
N TYR A 396 5.31 8.48 -6.48
CA TYR A 396 4.08 8.71 -7.23
C TYR A 396 3.21 7.45 -7.36
N LEU A 397 3.80 6.25 -7.35
CA LEU A 397 3.02 5.01 -7.35
C LEU A 397 2.22 4.89 -6.06
N PHE A 398 2.82 5.25 -4.93
CA PHE A 398 2.16 5.25 -3.63
C PHE A 398 1.05 6.28 -3.52
N LEU A 399 1.23 7.49 -4.06
CA LEU A 399 0.14 8.45 -4.15
C LEU A 399 -1.04 7.87 -4.94
N LEU A 400 -0.77 7.24 -6.10
CA LEU A 400 -1.81 6.65 -6.94
C LEU A 400 -2.52 5.50 -6.22
N PHE A 401 -1.79 4.54 -5.65
CA PHE A 401 -2.37 3.42 -4.93
C PHE A 401 -3.10 3.84 -3.65
N GLY A 402 -2.56 4.81 -2.91
CA GLY A 402 -3.17 5.34 -1.69
C GLY A 402 -4.53 6.00 -1.94
N VAL A 403 -4.69 6.65 -3.09
CA VAL A 403 -5.98 7.18 -3.54
C VAL A 403 -6.86 6.10 -4.16
N ALA A 404 -6.29 5.25 -5.03
CA ALA A 404 -7.06 4.29 -5.82
C ALA A 404 -7.65 3.15 -4.99
N LEU A 405 -6.94 2.64 -3.98
CA LEU A 405 -7.40 1.48 -3.20
C LEU A 405 -8.75 1.74 -2.48
N PRO A 406 -8.93 2.83 -1.69
CA PRO A 406 -10.25 3.16 -1.13
C PRO A 406 -11.36 3.35 -2.17
N ILE A 407 -11.02 3.90 -3.35
CA ILE A 407 -11.96 4.06 -4.47
C ILE A 407 -12.36 2.68 -5.04
N PHE A 408 -11.40 1.78 -5.24
CA PHE A 408 -11.64 0.43 -5.74
C PHE A 408 -12.46 -0.43 -4.78
N TRP A 409 -12.30 -0.24 -3.47
CA TRP A 409 -13.03 -0.98 -2.46
C TRP A 409 -14.50 -0.58 -2.37
N LYS A 410 -14.80 0.72 -2.24
CA LYS A 410 -16.17 1.21 -1.98
C LYS A 410 -16.42 2.63 -2.49
N ASN A 411 -15.72 3.07 -3.54
CA ASN A 411 -15.77 4.46 -4.03
C ASN A 411 -15.40 5.50 -2.94
N SER A 412 -14.64 5.09 -1.94
CA SER A 412 -14.41 5.91 -0.76
C SER A 412 -13.48 7.08 -1.07
N VAL A 413 -13.83 8.25 -0.54
CA VAL A 413 -13.03 9.48 -0.64
C VAL A 413 -11.80 9.47 0.28
N ALA A 414 -11.65 8.46 1.14
CA ALA A 414 -10.64 8.42 2.20
C ALA A 414 -9.23 8.77 1.71
N GLY A 415 -8.78 8.16 0.60
CA GLY A 415 -7.44 8.43 0.06
C GLY A 415 -7.28 9.83 -0.52
N LEU A 416 -8.33 10.38 -1.16
CA LEU A 416 -8.31 11.77 -1.65
C LEU A 416 -8.22 12.77 -0.49
N ILE A 417 -8.98 12.57 0.58
CA ILE A 417 -8.93 13.46 1.76
C ILE A 417 -7.61 13.32 2.48
N CYS A 418 -7.19 12.09 2.76
CA CYS A 418 -5.99 11.78 3.51
C CYS A 418 -4.74 12.37 2.84
N LEU A 419 -4.50 12.04 1.56
CA LEU A 419 -3.28 12.48 0.86
C LEU A 419 -3.43 13.86 0.23
N GLY A 420 -4.58 14.11 -0.39
CA GLY A 420 -4.84 15.35 -1.13
C GLY A 420 -4.99 16.58 -0.24
N LEU A 421 -5.57 16.44 0.96
CA LEU A 421 -5.78 17.55 1.89
C LEU A 421 -4.97 17.37 3.19
N GLY A 422 -5.16 16.27 3.91
CA GLY A 422 -4.58 16.06 5.25
C GLY A 422 -3.04 16.12 5.24
N ASP A 423 -2.39 15.14 4.63
CA ASP A 423 -0.93 15.01 4.56
C ASP A 423 -0.29 16.21 3.82
N SER A 424 -0.97 16.72 2.78
CA SER A 424 -0.54 17.92 2.07
C SER A 424 -0.51 19.16 2.97
N ALA A 425 -1.58 19.40 3.75
CA ALA A 425 -1.64 20.50 4.71
C ALA A 425 -0.63 20.32 5.85
N ALA A 426 -0.53 19.10 6.38
CA ALA A 426 0.41 18.75 7.44
C ALA A 426 1.85 19.06 7.05
N SER A 427 2.26 18.66 5.84
CA SER A 427 3.60 18.89 5.32
C SER A 427 3.90 20.37 5.07
N ILE A 428 2.93 21.15 4.58
CA ILE A 428 3.14 22.58 4.28
C ILE A 428 3.15 23.40 5.57
N ILE A 429 2.15 23.22 6.43
CA ILE A 429 2.01 23.98 7.68
C ILE A 429 3.09 23.55 8.68
N GLY A 430 3.30 22.25 8.83
CA GLY A 430 4.29 21.70 9.75
C GLY A 430 5.72 22.14 9.44
N ARG A 431 6.05 22.47 8.18
CA ARG A 431 7.38 23.02 7.82
C ARG A 431 7.47 24.53 7.92
N ARG A 432 6.37 25.24 7.67
CA ARG A 432 6.38 26.73 7.66
C ARG A 432 6.22 27.32 9.04
N ILE A 433 5.40 26.70 9.88
CA ILE A 433 4.96 27.24 11.17
C ILE A 433 5.24 26.24 12.31
N GLY A 434 5.50 24.97 11.98
CA GLY A 434 5.74 23.94 12.99
C GLY A 434 6.96 24.26 13.86
N SER A 435 6.71 24.39 15.16
CA SER A 435 7.69 24.75 16.17
C SER A 435 7.79 23.69 17.26
N LEU A 436 6.71 22.92 17.46
CA LEU A 436 6.60 21.89 18.48
C LEU A 436 6.79 20.51 17.82
N PRO A 437 7.97 19.89 17.92
CA PRO A 437 8.18 18.54 17.41
C PRO A 437 7.29 17.54 18.14
N TRP A 438 6.80 16.56 17.39
CA TRP A 438 5.99 15.47 17.92
C TRP A 438 6.93 14.43 18.55
N PHE A 439 7.12 14.52 19.87
CA PHE A 439 8.03 13.65 20.63
C PHE A 439 9.43 13.55 19.99
N GLU A 440 9.90 12.33 19.73
CA GLU A 440 11.21 12.03 19.13
C GLU A 440 11.16 11.97 17.58
N THR A 441 10.06 12.43 16.96
CA THR A 441 9.90 12.42 15.49
C THR A 441 10.32 13.75 14.85
N LYS A 442 10.52 13.72 13.54
CA LYS A 442 10.72 14.93 12.72
C LYS A 442 9.42 15.67 12.38
N LYS A 443 8.25 15.09 12.72
CA LYS A 443 6.93 15.67 12.47
C LYS A 443 6.57 16.66 13.59
N THR A 444 5.62 17.56 13.34
CA THR A 444 5.27 18.65 14.27
C THR A 444 3.81 18.59 14.70
N MET A 445 3.51 19.03 15.92
CA MET A 445 2.13 19.10 16.44
C MET A 445 1.25 20.01 15.57
N GLU A 446 1.79 21.11 15.08
CA GLU A 446 1.10 22.01 14.17
C GLU A 446 0.78 21.33 12.83
N GLY A 447 1.68 20.45 12.35
CA GLY A 447 1.43 19.60 11.19
C GLY A 447 0.28 18.61 11.42
N THR A 448 0.25 17.96 12.59
CA THR A 448 -0.83 17.02 12.96
C THR A 448 -2.18 17.74 13.12
N LEU A 449 -2.20 18.92 13.74
CA LEU A 449 -3.40 19.76 13.84
C LEU A 449 -3.88 20.23 12.48
N ALA A 450 -2.96 20.57 11.57
CA ALA A 450 -3.28 20.88 10.18
C ALA A 450 -3.90 19.67 9.47
N PHE A 451 -3.32 18.47 9.60
CA PHE A 451 -3.91 17.24 9.07
C PHE A 451 -5.36 17.09 9.52
N LEU A 452 -5.57 17.10 10.84
CA LEU A 452 -6.88 16.95 11.47
C LEU A 452 -7.89 17.96 10.90
N THR A 453 -7.52 19.24 10.90
CA THR A 453 -8.42 20.33 10.49
C THR A 453 -8.80 20.21 9.02
N PHE A 454 -7.82 19.99 8.14
CA PHE A 454 -8.07 19.90 6.70
C PHE A 454 -8.79 18.60 6.30
N SER A 455 -8.57 17.49 7.01
CA SER A 455 -9.35 16.27 6.82
C SER A 455 -10.82 16.45 7.21
N ILE A 456 -11.10 17.10 8.35
CA ILE A 456 -12.47 17.41 8.78
C ILE A 456 -13.16 18.33 7.76
N ILE A 457 -12.50 19.43 7.35
CA ILE A 457 -13.03 20.34 6.33
C ILE A 457 -13.30 19.60 5.02
N GLY A 458 -12.35 18.76 4.59
CA GLY A 458 -12.48 17.98 3.37
C GLY A 458 -13.65 17.01 3.39
N LEU A 459 -13.86 16.28 4.48
CA LEU A 459 -14.97 15.34 4.64
C LEU A 459 -16.32 16.06 4.68
N TYR A 460 -16.40 17.21 5.37
CA TYR A 460 -17.60 18.05 5.34
C TYR A 460 -17.87 18.63 3.96
N PHE A 461 -16.84 19.06 3.24
CA PHE A 461 -16.96 19.54 1.88
C PHE A 461 -17.43 18.44 0.93
N TYR A 462 -16.88 17.23 1.05
CA TYR A 462 -17.33 16.05 0.30
C TYR A 462 -18.81 15.74 0.57
N LYS A 463 -19.23 15.73 1.84
CA LYS A 463 -20.64 15.57 2.23
C LYS A 463 -21.53 16.68 1.64
N TYR A 464 -21.10 17.94 1.73
CA TYR A 464 -21.83 19.08 1.15
C TYR A 464 -22.00 18.97 -0.37
N MET A 465 -21.00 18.43 -1.08
CA MET A 465 -21.03 18.21 -2.53
C MET A 465 -21.89 17.01 -2.96
N GLY A 466 -22.56 16.33 -2.03
CA GLY A 466 -23.43 15.17 -2.30
C GLY A 466 -22.74 13.81 -2.17
N GLY A 467 -21.60 13.74 -1.48
CA GLY A 467 -20.94 12.48 -1.13
C GLY A 467 -21.64 11.70 -0.01
N ASP A 468 -20.99 10.66 0.50
CA ASP A 468 -21.50 9.86 1.63
C ASP A 468 -21.86 10.75 2.84
N ASP A 469 -23.01 10.45 3.45
CA ASP A 469 -23.51 11.13 4.63
C ASP A 469 -22.84 10.63 5.92
N TYR A 470 -21.54 10.91 6.07
CA TYR A 470 -20.81 10.54 7.29
C TYR A 470 -21.31 11.32 8.51
N SER A 471 -21.47 10.61 9.63
CA SER A 471 -21.78 11.21 10.94
C SER A 471 -20.63 12.09 11.43
N PHE A 472 -20.93 13.06 12.30
CA PHE A 472 -19.87 13.89 12.93
C PHE A 472 -18.83 13.03 13.64
N ASN A 473 -19.28 12.00 14.35
CA ASN A 473 -18.40 11.07 15.06
C ASN A 473 -17.48 10.33 14.08
N SER A 474 -18.01 9.89 12.92
CA SER A 474 -17.19 9.25 11.88
C SER A 474 -16.10 10.18 11.35
N ILE A 475 -16.46 11.43 11.03
CA ILE A 475 -15.52 12.43 10.51
C ILE A 475 -14.45 12.74 11.55
N LEU A 476 -14.84 12.94 12.81
CA LEU A 476 -13.92 13.28 13.89
C LEU A 476 -12.98 12.12 14.20
N MET A 477 -13.51 10.91 14.42
CA MET A 477 -12.71 9.74 14.78
C MET A 477 -11.73 9.36 13.67
N SER A 478 -12.21 9.26 12.42
CA SER A 478 -11.32 8.95 11.29
C SER A 478 -10.21 9.98 11.14
N SER A 479 -10.51 11.27 11.28
CA SER A 479 -9.51 12.33 11.16
C SER A 479 -8.50 12.32 12.32
N VAL A 480 -8.95 12.12 13.57
CA VAL A 480 -8.07 12.08 14.75
C VAL A 480 -7.13 10.88 14.69
N PHE A 481 -7.64 9.67 14.51
CA PHE A 481 -6.81 8.47 14.56
C PHE A 481 -5.87 8.39 13.35
N THR A 482 -6.30 8.82 12.16
CA THR A 482 -5.40 8.90 11.00
C THR A 482 -4.34 9.99 11.19
N ALA A 483 -4.67 11.16 11.77
CA ALA A 483 -3.68 12.19 12.06
C ALA A 483 -2.64 11.71 13.09
N MET A 484 -3.07 10.96 14.11
CA MET A 484 -2.16 10.35 15.07
C MET A 484 -1.27 9.31 14.42
N LEU A 485 -1.82 8.43 13.59
CA LEU A 485 -1.05 7.44 12.83
C LEU A 485 -0.02 8.12 11.94
N GLU A 486 -0.42 9.14 11.19
CA GLU A 486 0.48 9.95 10.38
C GLU A 486 1.59 10.58 11.23
N ALA A 487 1.29 11.09 12.42
CA ALA A 487 2.28 11.75 13.26
C ALA A 487 3.38 10.81 13.79
N VAL A 488 3.07 9.53 14.00
CA VAL A 488 3.99 8.56 14.64
C VAL A 488 4.51 7.48 13.70
N SER A 489 3.86 7.25 12.56
CA SER A 489 4.26 6.23 11.59
C SER A 489 5.54 6.65 10.87
N HIS A 490 6.51 5.73 10.81
CA HIS A 490 7.63 5.78 9.86
C HIS A 490 7.33 4.98 8.59
N ALA A 491 6.19 4.29 8.58
CA ALA A 491 5.68 3.52 7.46
C ALA A 491 5.46 4.44 6.26
N ASN A 492 5.18 3.83 5.12
CA ASN A 492 4.72 4.58 3.98
C ASN A 492 3.34 5.20 4.23
N ASP A 493 3.36 6.44 4.72
CA ASP A 493 2.24 7.34 4.99
C ASP A 493 1.22 7.35 3.83
N ASN A 494 1.71 7.26 2.59
CA ASN A 494 0.89 7.30 1.39
C ASN A 494 0.04 6.03 1.12
N LEU A 495 0.31 4.89 1.78
CA LEU A 495 -0.52 3.68 1.65
C LEU A 495 -1.27 3.39 2.94
N LEU A 496 -0.57 3.51 4.07
CA LEU A 496 -1.10 3.10 5.36
C LEU A 496 -2.18 4.07 5.85
N ALA A 497 -1.93 5.38 5.84
CA ALA A 497 -2.86 6.37 6.38
C ALA A 497 -4.20 6.41 5.61
N PRO A 498 -4.23 6.36 4.26
CA PRO A 498 -5.48 6.23 3.50
C PRO A 498 -6.30 4.98 3.81
N ALA A 499 -5.63 3.82 3.87
CA ALA A 499 -6.28 2.55 4.15
C ALA A 499 -6.83 2.52 5.59
N TYR A 500 -6.11 3.12 6.53
CA TYR A 500 -6.57 3.29 7.90
C TYR A 500 -7.77 4.24 7.99
N MET A 501 -7.71 5.42 7.34
CA MET A 501 -8.84 6.36 7.30
C MET A 501 -10.09 5.71 6.68
N PHE A 502 -9.92 4.91 5.63
CA PHE A 502 -11.00 4.13 5.04
C PHE A 502 -11.64 3.17 6.04
N ALA A 503 -10.83 2.34 6.71
CA ALA A 503 -11.33 1.39 7.70
C ALA A 503 -12.07 2.10 8.85
N MET A 504 -11.54 3.23 9.32
CA MET A 504 -12.20 4.06 10.33
C MET A 504 -13.57 4.53 9.88
N LEU A 505 -13.65 5.15 8.69
CA LEU A 505 -14.90 5.67 8.15
C LEU A 505 -15.95 4.57 8.00
N GLU A 506 -15.56 3.39 7.52
CA GLU A 506 -16.48 2.27 7.34
C GLU A 506 -16.98 1.69 8.67
N VAL A 507 -16.10 1.56 9.68
CA VAL A 507 -16.50 1.04 11.00
C VAL A 507 -17.47 2.00 11.70
N THR A 508 -17.19 3.31 11.63
CA THR A 508 -18.01 4.31 12.33
C THR A 508 -19.24 4.75 11.53
N LYS A 509 -19.36 4.39 10.25
CA LYS A 509 -20.52 4.77 9.41
C LYS A 509 -21.86 4.33 10.00
N ASN A 510 -21.86 3.21 10.73
CA ASN A 510 -23.04 2.62 11.35
C ASN A 510 -23.19 2.93 12.86
N SER A 511 -22.33 3.79 13.43
CA SER A 511 -22.39 4.26 14.82
C SER A 511 -22.82 5.72 14.89
#